data_AF-A0A4P5VZR9-F1
#
_entry.id   AF-A0A4P5VZR9-F1
#
_cell.length_a   1.000
_cell.length_b   1.000
_cell.length_c   1.000
_cell.angle_alpha   90.00
_cell.angle_beta   90.00
_cell.angle_gamma   90.00
#
_symmetry.space_group_name_H-M   'P 1'
#
loop_
_entity.id
_entity.type
_entity.pdbx_description
1 polymer ?
#
loop_
_entity_poly.entity_id
_entity_poly.type
_entity_poly.pdbx_seq_one_letter_code
_entity_poly.pdbx_strand_id
1 'polypeptide(L)'
;MPTDADADGFAVELDCDDENALVFPGGAELCNGVDDDCDGAIDEDFDRDGDGFLTPVACATGDDCDDDAFAAHPGADEVPYDGVDQDCDGADLVDVDGDGAIFGVDCDDADASAHPGGEEVPKNGADDDCLDGDDIDGDGDGAGDRDFGGSDCDDGNAAVRPGVRDYGNDGVDADCDGRDGTTESLINAAVSVGAPGSPAFVGWATTMCDIDEDGLSDWIVGAWNDDVNSGRVGIWYGATSATWGPDMSMTDADTLINGEWHAFVGIGVVCADIDGDGHLDVVAEGAESNDPSHQMVNPLRLYEFYGDGGRFAPLISAPDADAVLSRDADRVEVPLQVSVRGIWAGDLDGDGASELMFSDTRTSTLPGGTGTLMVIPGGRRSGAIELPDATTLKLDPEDTGWVNSVVTTPDANGDGSADLVIGFGGAGRPVDATDTGVAPGSGVLASGAVEAAGLGSPAGGGGAGGSGDLFGMTVGAADLDADGRIDWIVDAPGGEGGFGAVYAFDGAPADCSPEAASGWMAGSTLDGLFGASILPVPDMDGDGFADIVVNEPLGGQLGVGLVWLLSGRLAREADGDLSACTLLAWSGEQHDTHPGYALAAGDVNGDGLTEIAVGAPFFRDPVSGYYAGKAYLILGE
;
A
#
# COMPACT_ATOMS: atom_id res chain seq x y z
N MET A 1 -17.56 -113.06 -47.73
CA MET A 1 -16.37 -112.55 -47.04
C MET A 1 -16.57 -111.06 -47.02
N PRO A 2 -16.41 -110.37 -45.88
CA PRO A 2 -16.38 -108.91 -45.91
C PRO A 2 -15.29 -108.47 -46.90
N THR A 3 -15.61 -107.46 -47.70
CA THR A 3 -14.72 -106.87 -48.69
C THR A 3 -13.76 -105.93 -47.98
N ASP A 4 -12.52 -105.95 -48.45
CA ASP A 4 -11.37 -105.13 -48.07
C ASP A 4 -10.91 -104.58 -49.43
N ALA A 5 -11.26 -103.32 -49.73
CA ALA A 5 -11.15 -102.79 -51.10
C ALA A 5 -9.76 -102.23 -51.42
N ASP A 6 -9.02 -101.77 -50.42
CA ASP A 6 -7.70 -101.17 -50.52
C ASP A 6 -6.54 -102.08 -50.06
N ALA A 7 -6.87 -103.23 -49.46
CA ALA A 7 -5.97 -104.31 -49.05
C ALA A 7 -5.02 -103.95 -47.88
N ASP A 8 -5.49 -103.10 -46.96
CA ASP A 8 -4.79 -102.73 -45.73
C ASP A 8 -4.87 -103.81 -44.62
N GLY A 9 -5.83 -104.74 -44.76
CA GLY A 9 -6.08 -105.85 -43.85
C GLY A 9 -7.26 -105.67 -42.91
N PHE A 10 -7.97 -104.54 -42.98
CA PHE A 10 -9.23 -104.30 -42.33
C PHE A 10 -10.39 -104.52 -43.31
N ALA A 11 -11.61 -104.40 -42.84
CA ALA A 11 -12.79 -104.66 -43.66
C ALA A 11 -13.75 -103.50 -43.47
N VAL A 12 -14.51 -103.17 -44.50
CA VAL A 12 -15.50 -102.07 -44.58
C VAL A 12 -16.43 -101.85 -43.37
N GLU A 13 -16.60 -102.83 -42.46
CA GLU A 13 -17.41 -102.65 -41.24
C GLU A 13 -16.62 -102.03 -40.07
N LEU A 14 -15.28 -102.01 -40.16
CA LEU A 14 -14.36 -101.49 -39.15
C LEU A 14 -13.49 -100.35 -39.70
N ASP A 15 -13.29 -100.30 -41.01
CA ASP A 15 -12.53 -99.26 -41.70
C ASP A 15 -13.45 -98.08 -42.09
N CYS A 16 -13.07 -96.88 -41.66
CA CYS A 16 -13.81 -95.65 -41.90
C CYS A 16 -13.63 -95.13 -43.34
N ASP A 17 -12.60 -95.56 -44.07
CA ASP A 17 -12.41 -95.31 -45.51
C ASP A 17 -11.79 -96.53 -46.24
N ASP A 18 -12.61 -97.57 -46.50
CA ASP A 18 -12.26 -98.83 -47.18
C ASP A 18 -11.70 -98.67 -48.63
N GLU A 19 -11.51 -97.44 -49.12
CA GLU A 19 -10.83 -97.12 -50.38
C GLU A 19 -9.39 -96.58 -50.19
N ASN A 20 -8.93 -96.33 -48.95
CA ASN A 20 -7.67 -95.68 -48.63
C ASN A 20 -6.83 -96.44 -47.59
N ALA A 21 -5.82 -97.20 -48.06
CA ALA A 21 -5.01 -98.07 -47.22
C ALA A 21 -4.10 -97.37 -46.17
N LEU A 22 -4.20 -96.05 -46.03
CA LEU A 22 -3.56 -95.27 -44.96
C LEU A 22 -4.52 -94.95 -43.80
N VAL A 23 -5.82 -95.12 -44.01
CA VAL A 23 -6.90 -94.89 -43.05
C VAL A 23 -7.37 -96.25 -42.56
N PHE A 24 -7.13 -96.58 -41.29
CA PHE A 24 -7.47 -97.89 -40.74
C PHE A 24 -7.49 -97.91 -39.21
N PRO A 25 -8.28 -98.80 -38.56
CA PRO A 25 -8.34 -98.90 -37.12
C PRO A 25 -6.97 -99.00 -36.41
N GLY A 26 -6.63 -97.98 -35.62
CA GLY A 26 -5.35 -97.86 -34.91
C GLY A 26 -4.15 -97.51 -35.80
N GLY A 27 -4.41 -96.84 -36.92
CA GLY A 27 -3.44 -96.07 -37.70
C GLY A 27 -2.71 -95.01 -36.87
N ALA A 28 -1.77 -94.31 -37.51
CA ALA A 28 -1.18 -93.12 -36.90
C ALA A 28 -1.76 -91.92 -37.63
N GLU A 29 -2.31 -90.97 -36.88
CA GLU A 29 -2.86 -89.75 -37.44
C GLU A 29 -1.80 -88.98 -38.24
N LEU A 30 -2.22 -88.44 -39.39
CA LEU A 30 -1.43 -87.54 -40.21
C LEU A 30 -2.22 -86.26 -40.33
N CYS A 31 -1.66 -85.11 -39.93
CA CYS A 31 -2.40 -83.84 -39.99
C CYS A 31 -2.90 -83.47 -41.39
N ASN A 32 -4.10 -83.92 -41.72
CA ASN A 32 -4.63 -83.95 -43.08
C ASN A 32 -6.16 -83.76 -43.11
N GLY A 33 -6.81 -83.68 -41.96
CA GLY A 33 -8.25 -83.48 -41.80
C GLY A 33 -9.06 -84.77 -41.99
N VAL A 34 -8.43 -85.94 -41.85
CA VAL A 34 -9.06 -87.26 -41.92
C VAL A 34 -8.75 -87.99 -40.61
N ASP A 35 -9.75 -88.70 -40.10
CA ASP A 35 -9.63 -89.69 -39.02
C ASP A 35 -8.89 -90.91 -39.59
N ASP A 36 -7.55 -90.93 -39.50
CA ASP A 36 -6.70 -91.95 -40.11
C ASP A 36 -6.69 -93.25 -39.27
N ASP A 37 -7.03 -93.18 -37.98
CA ASP A 37 -7.04 -94.31 -37.06
C ASP A 37 -8.44 -94.88 -36.78
N CYS A 38 -9.47 -94.25 -37.34
CA CYS A 38 -10.90 -94.61 -37.25
C CYS A 38 -11.46 -94.66 -35.82
N ASP A 39 -10.93 -93.89 -34.88
CA ASP A 39 -11.44 -93.82 -33.51
C ASP A 39 -12.57 -92.79 -33.31
N GLY A 40 -12.79 -91.93 -34.32
CA GLY A 40 -13.84 -90.92 -34.38
C GLY A 40 -13.41 -89.51 -34.01
N ALA A 41 -12.13 -89.29 -33.65
CA ALA A 41 -11.49 -87.98 -33.64
C ALA A 41 -10.72 -87.75 -34.96
N ILE A 42 -10.33 -86.51 -35.23
CA ILE A 42 -9.59 -86.16 -36.45
C ILE A 42 -8.35 -85.42 -35.99
N ASP A 43 -7.16 -85.91 -36.37
CA ASP A 43 -5.88 -85.29 -36.10
C ASP A 43 -5.59 -85.05 -34.59
N GLU A 44 -6.20 -85.79 -33.67
CA GLU A 44 -6.13 -85.56 -32.21
C GLU A 44 -4.78 -85.90 -31.59
N ASP A 45 -3.95 -86.70 -32.25
CA ASP A 45 -2.55 -86.90 -31.85
C ASP A 45 -1.69 -85.62 -31.96
N PHE A 46 -2.25 -84.54 -32.53
CA PHE A 46 -1.61 -83.23 -32.69
C PHE A 46 -2.21 -82.12 -31.80
N ASP A 47 -3.09 -82.48 -30.86
CA ASP A 47 -3.67 -81.61 -29.82
C ASP A 47 -3.39 -82.25 -28.45
N ARG A 48 -2.23 -81.92 -27.87
CA ARG A 48 -1.73 -82.68 -26.71
C ARG A 48 -2.39 -82.28 -25.40
N ASP A 49 -2.88 -81.06 -25.27
CA ASP A 49 -3.58 -80.59 -24.07
C ASP A 49 -5.11 -80.71 -24.16
N GLY A 50 -5.66 -80.91 -25.36
CA GLY A 50 -7.06 -81.21 -25.63
C GLY A 50 -7.97 -79.98 -25.72
N ASP A 51 -7.44 -78.82 -26.11
CA ASP A 51 -8.22 -77.58 -26.26
C ASP A 51 -8.92 -77.44 -27.63
N GLY A 52 -8.60 -78.34 -28.57
CA GLY A 52 -9.13 -78.38 -29.92
C GLY A 52 -8.33 -77.61 -30.96
N PHE A 53 -7.17 -77.06 -30.61
CA PHE A 53 -6.22 -76.45 -31.53
C PHE A 53 -5.02 -77.39 -31.73
N LEU A 54 -4.48 -77.38 -32.95
CA LEU A 54 -3.40 -78.31 -33.33
C LEU A 54 -2.05 -77.59 -33.25
N THR A 55 -1.00 -78.34 -32.91
CA THR A 55 0.37 -77.79 -32.88
C THR A 55 0.91 -77.42 -34.29
N PRO A 56 1.42 -76.19 -34.49
CA PRO A 56 2.08 -75.76 -35.73
C PRO A 56 3.39 -76.49 -36.01
N VAL A 57 4.00 -77.11 -34.98
CA VAL A 57 5.28 -77.80 -35.10
C VAL A 57 5.13 -79.09 -35.90
N ALA A 58 4.04 -79.83 -35.65
CA ALA A 58 3.77 -81.11 -36.29
C ALA A 58 2.67 -81.03 -37.35
N CYS A 59 1.77 -80.04 -37.25
CA CYS A 59 0.70 -79.80 -38.21
C CYS A 59 0.85 -78.41 -38.86
N ALA A 60 0.99 -78.35 -40.19
CA ALA A 60 1.16 -77.07 -40.90
C ALA A 60 -0.08 -76.15 -40.89
N THR A 61 -1.24 -76.68 -40.51
CA THR A 61 -2.49 -75.93 -40.32
C THR A 61 -2.81 -75.68 -38.85
N GLY A 62 -1.91 -76.06 -37.94
CA GLY A 62 -2.03 -75.78 -36.52
C GLY A 62 -1.66 -74.33 -36.22
N ASP A 63 -2.39 -73.73 -35.28
CA ASP A 63 -2.25 -72.32 -34.88
C ASP A 63 -2.01 -72.16 -33.37
N ASP A 64 -1.82 -73.26 -32.63
CA ASP A 64 -1.54 -73.28 -31.19
C ASP A 64 -0.07 -72.90 -30.88
N CYS A 65 0.16 -71.90 -30.04
CA CYS A 65 1.49 -71.44 -29.70
C CYS A 65 2.16 -72.25 -28.56
N ASP A 66 1.41 -72.96 -27.72
CA ASP A 66 1.92 -73.85 -26.67
C ASP A 66 1.02 -75.09 -26.43
N ASP A 67 1.26 -76.13 -27.24
CA ASP A 67 0.63 -77.48 -27.24
C ASP A 67 0.79 -78.29 -25.93
N ASP A 68 1.25 -77.67 -24.85
CA ASP A 68 1.26 -78.23 -23.51
C ASP A 68 0.33 -77.47 -22.54
N ALA A 69 -0.36 -76.42 -23.01
CA ALA A 69 -1.11 -75.46 -22.20
C ALA A 69 -2.49 -75.13 -22.80
N PHE A 70 -3.54 -75.77 -22.27
CA PHE A 70 -4.96 -75.60 -22.67
C PHE A 70 -5.50 -74.16 -22.73
N ALA A 71 -4.77 -73.18 -22.17
CA ALA A 71 -5.15 -71.78 -22.17
C ALA A 71 -4.40 -70.95 -23.22
N ALA A 72 -3.51 -71.56 -24.02
CA ALA A 72 -2.64 -70.90 -24.98
C ALA A 72 -3.06 -71.26 -26.41
N HIS A 73 -4.12 -70.63 -26.90
CA HIS A 73 -4.67 -70.89 -28.21
C HIS A 73 -5.25 -69.65 -28.88
N PRO A 74 -5.38 -69.61 -30.21
CA PRO A 74 -6.01 -68.50 -30.93
C PRO A 74 -7.34 -68.06 -30.32
N GLY A 75 -7.38 -66.81 -29.83
CA GLY A 75 -8.56 -66.20 -29.23
C GLY A 75 -8.87 -66.64 -27.79
N ALA A 76 -7.90 -67.15 -27.04
CA ALA A 76 -7.97 -67.25 -25.59
C ALA A 76 -8.05 -65.86 -24.92
N ASP A 77 -8.45 -65.82 -23.64
CA ASP A 77 -8.39 -64.59 -22.84
C ASP A 77 -6.96 -64.46 -22.27
N GLU A 78 -6.33 -63.31 -22.51
CA GLU A 78 -5.00 -62.98 -21.98
C GLU A 78 -5.00 -62.83 -20.45
N VAL A 79 -3.90 -63.25 -19.82
CA VAL A 79 -3.59 -62.95 -18.41
C VAL A 79 -2.47 -61.92 -18.38
N PRO A 80 -2.77 -60.63 -18.09
CA PRO A 80 -1.78 -59.57 -18.24
C PRO A 80 -0.48 -59.80 -17.45
N TYR A 81 0.65 -59.52 -18.11
CA TYR A 81 2.00 -59.47 -17.57
C TYR A 81 2.56 -60.78 -16.97
N ASP A 82 1.98 -61.94 -17.30
CA ASP A 82 2.53 -63.22 -16.85
C ASP A 82 3.63 -63.76 -17.79
N GLY A 83 3.86 -63.08 -18.91
CA GLY A 83 4.88 -63.37 -19.92
C GLY A 83 4.51 -64.51 -20.86
N VAL A 84 3.25 -64.96 -20.83
CA VAL A 84 2.71 -65.99 -21.71
C VAL A 84 1.76 -65.30 -22.68
N ASP A 85 1.93 -65.59 -23.97
CA ASP A 85 1.02 -65.19 -25.05
C ASP A 85 -0.07 -66.27 -25.13
N GLN A 86 -1.22 -66.02 -24.49
CA GLN A 86 -2.32 -66.98 -24.40
C GLN A 86 -3.16 -67.00 -25.67
N ASP A 87 -3.36 -65.87 -26.34
CA ASP A 87 -4.20 -65.80 -27.52
C ASP A 87 -3.45 -66.06 -28.84
N CYS A 88 -2.15 -66.30 -28.74
CA CYS A 88 -1.23 -66.61 -29.84
C CYS A 88 -1.15 -65.52 -30.92
N ASP A 89 -1.40 -64.25 -30.57
CA ASP A 89 -1.28 -63.12 -31.49
C ASP A 89 0.16 -62.61 -31.65
N GLY A 90 1.07 -63.09 -30.81
CA GLY A 90 2.49 -62.80 -30.82
C GLY A 90 2.98 -61.95 -29.65
N ALA A 91 2.14 -61.57 -28.69
CA ALA A 91 2.54 -60.87 -27.48
C ALA A 91 1.59 -61.09 -26.30
N ASP A 92 2.16 -61.17 -25.09
CA ASP A 92 1.41 -61.04 -23.82
C ASP A 92 0.76 -59.64 -23.72
N LEU A 93 -0.45 -59.56 -23.17
CA LEU A 93 -1.16 -58.32 -22.91
C LEU A 93 -0.44 -57.48 -21.84
N VAL A 94 0.19 -56.39 -22.28
CA VAL A 94 0.97 -55.48 -21.43
C VAL A 94 0.40 -54.07 -21.28
N ASP A 95 -0.78 -53.84 -21.86
CA ASP A 95 -1.53 -52.58 -21.87
C ASP A 95 -3.01 -52.97 -21.72
N VAL A 96 -3.53 -52.95 -20.50
CA VAL A 96 -4.83 -53.57 -20.17
C VAL A 96 -6.01 -52.70 -20.60
N ASP A 97 -5.87 -51.38 -20.59
CA ASP A 97 -6.93 -50.44 -20.94
C ASP A 97 -6.85 -49.92 -22.40
N GLY A 98 -5.70 -50.12 -23.07
CA GLY A 98 -5.49 -49.91 -24.49
C GLY A 98 -5.14 -48.46 -24.87
N ASP A 99 -4.61 -47.66 -23.96
CA ASP A 99 -4.21 -46.28 -24.23
C ASP A 99 -2.78 -46.14 -24.83
N GLY A 100 -2.01 -47.23 -24.81
CA GLY A 100 -0.66 -47.33 -25.35
C GLY A 100 0.47 -47.09 -24.34
N ALA A 101 0.16 -46.85 -23.07
CA ALA A 101 1.09 -46.95 -21.95
C ALA A 101 1.19 -48.41 -21.48
N ILE A 102 2.28 -48.75 -20.79
CA ILE A 102 2.51 -50.12 -20.30
C ILE A 102 2.86 -50.09 -18.83
N PHE A 103 2.62 -51.21 -18.17
CA PHE A 103 2.85 -51.40 -16.74
C PHE A 103 4.26 -50.94 -16.29
N GLY A 104 4.28 -50.01 -15.33
CA GLY A 104 5.47 -49.40 -14.74
C GLY A 104 5.93 -48.11 -15.40
N VAL A 105 5.34 -47.75 -16.54
CA VAL A 105 5.33 -46.40 -17.11
C VAL A 105 3.97 -45.74 -16.84
N ASP A 106 2.92 -46.55 -16.91
CA ASP A 106 1.56 -46.26 -16.47
C ASP A 106 1.43 -46.33 -14.94
N CYS A 107 0.75 -45.34 -14.36
CA CYS A 107 0.48 -45.25 -12.93
C CYS A 107 -0.81 -45.97 -12.50
N ASP A 108 -1.78 -46.19 -13.41
CA ASP A 108 -2.94 -47.08 -13.24
C ASP A 108 -3.35 -47.73 -14.58
N ASP A 109 -2.68 -48.83 -14.95
CA ASP A 109 -2.87 -49.58 -16.22
C ASP A 109 -4.28 -50.19 -16.42
N ALA A 110 -5.21 -49.94 -15.49
CA ALA A 110 -6.61 -50.32 -15.64
C ALA A 110 -7.52 -49.14 -16.02
N ASP A 111 -6.97 -47.94 -16.15
CA ASP A 111 -7.66 -46.68 -16.43
C ASP A 111 -6.98 -45.92 -17.58
N ALA A 112 -7.56 -46.00 -18.78
CA ALA A 112 -7.06 -45.35 -20.00
C ALA A 112 -6.99 -43.81 -19.95
N SER A 113 -7.38 -43.17 -18.84
CA SER A 113 -7.13 -41.74 -18.60
C SER A 113 -5.84 -41.46 -17.83
N ALA A 114 -5.28 -42.46 -17.15
CA ALA A 114 -4.16 -42.34 -16.22
C ALA A 114 -2.84 -42.78 -16.87
N HIS A 115 -2.24 -41.91 -17.69
CA HIS A 115 -1.05 -42.28 -18.47
C HIS A 115 -0.07 -41.12 -18.62
N PRO A 116 1.22 -41.39 -18.91
CA PRO A 116 2.19 -40.33 -19.13
C PRO A 116 1.82 -39.35 -20.24
N GLY A 117 1.62 -38.09 -19.86
CA GLY A 117 1.14 -37.04 -20.75
C GLY A 117 -0.38 -37.02 -20.96
N GLY A 118 -1.13 -37.67 -20.08
CA GLY A 118 -2.57 -37.48 -19.87
C GLY A 118 -2.90 -36.03 -19.48
N GLU A 119 -4.19 -35.70 -19.51
CA GLU A 119 -4.68 -34.42 -18.99
C GLU A 119 -5.03 -34.61 -17.51
N GLU A 120 -4.25 -34.01 -16.63
CA GLU A 120 -4.48 -34.05 -15.19
C GLU A 120 -5.84 -33.44 -14.83
N VAL A 121 -6.63 -34.16 -14.03
CA VAL A 121 -7.89 -33.67 -13.49
C VAL A 121 -7.75 -33.46 -11.97
N PRO A 122 -7.54 -32.21 -11.54
CA PRO A 122 -7.26 -31.92 -10.13
C PRO A 122 -8.32 -32.45 -9.16
N LYS A 123 -7.87 -32.99 -8.03
CA LYS A 123 -8.66 -33.46 -6.87
C LYS A 123 -9.59 -34.63 -7.16
N ASN A 124 -9.32 -35.43 -8.20
CA ASN A 124 -10.13 -36.60 -8.50
C ASN A 124 -9.69 -37.85 -7.70
N GLY A 125 -8.56 -37.76 -6.98
CA GLY A 125 -7.96 -38.82 -6.19
C GLY A 125 -7.06 -39.78 -6.98
N ALA A 126 -6.78 -39.49 -8.23
CA ALA A 126 -5.93 -40.23 -9.16
C ALA A 126 -4.84 -39.29 -9.71
N ASP A 127 -3.71 -39.88 -10.10
CA ASP A 127 -2.60 -39.22 -10.79
C ASP A 127 -2.83 -39.52 -12.27
N ASP A 128 -3.44 -38.60 -13.03
CA ASP A 128 -3.89 -38.90 -14.39
C ASP A 128 -2.76 -38.73 -15.43
N ASP A 129 -1.73 -37.93 -15.14
CA ASP A 129 -0.59 -37.72 -16.03
C ASP A 129 0.70 -38.46 -15.61
N CYS A 130 0.67 -39.14 -14.46
CA CYS A 130 1.74 -39.95 -13.87
C CYS A 130 3.05 -39.18 -13.58
N LEU A 131 3.01 -37.86 -13.33
CA LEU A 131 4.20 -37.05 -13.06
C LEU A 131 4.45 -36.77 -11.58
N ASP A 132 3.42 -36.37 -10.83
CA ASP A 132 3.56 -35.85 -9.47
C ASP A 132 2.40 -36.17 -8.50
N GLY A 133 1.46 -37.03 -8.89
CA GLY A 133 0.28 -37.35 -8.10
C GLY A 133 -0.91 -36.47 -8.47
N ASP A 134 -2.09 -36.76 -7.88
CA ASP A 134 -3.30 -35.93 -8.04
C ASP A 134 -2.99 -34.45 -7.75
N ASP A 135 -3.09 -33.61 -8.77
CA ASP A 135 -2.82 -32.18 -8.64
C ASP A 135 -3.81 -31.57 -7.63
N ILE A 136 -3.25 -30.91 -6.63
CA ILE A 136 -4.01 -30.26 -5.58
C ILE A 136 -4.22 -28.77 -5.84
N ASP A 137 -3.61 -28.19 -6.89
CA ASP A 137 -3.75 -26.79 -7.32
C ASP A 137 -4.82 -26.69 -8.43
N GLY A 138 -6.07 -26.51 -8.01
CA GLY A 138 -7.24 -26.53 -8.87
C GLY A 138 -7.42 -25.31 -9.78
N ASP A 139 -6.71 -24.21 -9.53
CA ASP A 139 -6.79 -22.98 -10.33
C ASP A 139 -5.48 -22.58 -11.03
N GLY A 140 -4.39 -23.30 -10.76
CA GLY A 140 -3.12 -23.26 -11.48
C GLY A 140 -2.22 -22.10 -11.09
N ASP A 141 -2.31 -21.62 -9.86
CA ASP A 141 -1.57 -20.45 -9.38
C ASP A 141 -0.26 -20.77 -8.63
N GLY A 142 0.00 -22.06 -8.42
CA GLY A 142 1.17 -22.62 -7.78
C GLY A 142 1.01 -22.92 -6.28
N ALA A 143 -0.17 -22.72 -5.70
CA ALA A 143 -0.51 -23.13 -4.34
C ALA A 143 -1.63 -24.18 -4.35
N GLY A 144 -1.49 -25.24 -3.56
CA GLY A 144 -2.47 -26.32 -3.53
C GLY A 144 -3.52 -26.19 -2.43
N ASP A 145 -4.64 -26.90 -2.60
CA ASP A 145 -5.81 -26.89 -1.73
C ASP A 145 -5.50 -27.29 -0.28
N ARG A 146 -5.88 -26.42 0.66
CA ARG A 146 -5.70 -26.59 2.11
C ARG A 146 -6.39 -27.83 2.67
N ASP A 147 -7.54 -28.25 2.14
CA ASP A 147 -8.24 -29.45 2.59
C ASP A 147 -7.48 -30.74 2.22
N PHE A 148 -6.57 -30.66 1.24
CA PHE A 148 -5.72 -31.75 0.78
C PHE A 148 -4.25 -31.61 1.21
N GLY A 149 -3.97 -30.69 2.14
CA GLY A 149 -2.65 -30.52 2.76
C GLY A 149 -1.77 -29.46 2.10
N GLY A 150 -2.31 -28.71 1.14
CA GLY A 150 -1.69 -27.51 0.58
C GLY A 150 -1.90 -26.28 1.46
N SER A 151 -1.64 -25.10 0.89
CA SER A 151 -1.61 -23.82 1.60
C SER A 151 -2.62 -22.79 1.08
N ASP A 152 -3.35 -23.11 0.02
CA ASP A 152 -4.39 -22.26 -0.56
C ASP A 152 -5.75 -22.48 0.12
N CYS A 153 -6.36 -21.39 0.57
CA CYS A 153 -7.63 -21.34 1.27
C CYS A 153 -8.85 -21.16 0.34
N ASP A 154 -8.67 -20.80 -0.94
CA ASP A 154 -9.72 -20.76 -1.96
C ASP A 154 -9.20 -21.23 -3.33
N ASP A 155 -8.98 -22.54 -3.42
CA ASP A 155 -8.37 -23.25 -4.56
C ASP A 155 -9.33 -23.43 -5.77
N GLY A 156 -10.11 -22.40 -6.04
CA GLY A 156 -10.88 -22.21 -7.26
C GLY A 156 -10.74 -20.79 -7.80
N ASN A 157 -9.80 -20.02 -7.25
CA ASN A 157 -9.57 -18.61 -7.51
C ASN A 157 -8.07 -18.28 -7.42
N ALA A 158 -7.38 -18.31 -8.57
CA ALA A 158 -5.95 -18.06 -8.74
C ALA A 158 -5.42 -16.67 -8.28
N ALA A 159 -6.28 -15.86 -7.66
CA ALA A 159 -5.93 -14.62 -6.99
C ALA A 159 -5.78 -14.78 -5.46
N VAL A 160 -6.12 -15.94 -4.90
CA VAL A 160 -6.04 -16.24 -3.46
C VAL A 160 -4.97 -17.31 -3.27
N ARG A 161 -3.84 -16.95 -2.63
CA ARG A 161 -2.76 -17.88 -2.26
C ARG A 161 -1.76 -17.24 -1.30
N PRO A 162 -0.97 -18.04 -0.57
CA PRO A 162 0.07 -17.52 0.31
C PRO A 162 1.04 -16.54 -0.37
N GLY A 163 1.21 -15.38 0.27
CA GLY A 163 2.13 -14.33 -0.18
C GLY A 163 1.57 -13.40 -1.27
N VAL A 164 0.31 -13.54 -1.64
CA VAL A 164 -0.45 -12.48 -2.31
C VAL A 164 -0.80 -11.40 -1.28
N ARG A 165 -1.00 -10.16 -1.71
CA ARG A 165 -1.40 -9.06 -0.82
C ARG A 165 -2.93 -9.04 -0.73
N ASP A 166 -3.46 -9.02 0.48
CA ASP A 166 -4.89 -8.79 0.70
C ASP A 166 -5.35 -7.40 0.24
N TYR A 167 -6.53 -7.35 -0.37
CA TYR A 167 -7.20 -6.11 -0.71
C TYR A 167 -8.26 -5.78 0.35
N GLY A 168 -8.28 -4.54 0.83
CA GLY A 168 -9.07 -4.12 1.99
C GLY A 168 -10.56 -4.50 1.96
N ASN A 169 -10.99 -5.29 2.95
CA ASN A 169 -12.39 -5.41 3.43
C ASN A 169 -13.41 -5.90 2.38
N ASP A 170 -12.99 -6.76 1.45
CA ASP A 170 -13.89 -7.40 0.47
C ASP A 170 -14.45 -8.76 0.95
N GLY A 171 -14.00 -9.24 2.11
CA GLY A 171 -14.42 -10.53 2.67
C GLY A 171 -13.55 -11.71 2.23
N VAL A 172 -12.42 -11.45 1.56
CA VAL A 172 -11.53 -12.45 0.98
C VAL A 172 -10.16 -12.38 1.69
N ASP A 173 -9.83 -13.45 2.41
CA ASP A 173 -8.49 -13.76 2.91
C ASP A 173 -7.66 -14.25 1.72
N ALA A 174 -7.04 -13.31 0.99
CA ALA A 174 -6.33 -13.57 -0.26
C ALA A 174 -4.93 -14.14 -0.04
N ASP A 175 -4.34 -13.95 1.15
CA ASP A 175 -3.02 -14.48 1.50
C ASP A 175 -3.05 -15.76 2.37
N CYS A 176 -4.24 -16.20 2.77
CA CYS A 176 -4.50 -17.42 3.51
C CYS A 176 -3.85 -17.48 4.90
N ASP A 177 -3.52 -16.34 5.51
CA ASP A 177 -2.98 -16.26 6.87
C ASP A 177 -4.07 -16.37 7.96
N GLY A 178 -5.34 -16.41 7.55
CA GLY A 178 -6.51 -16.46 8.43
C GLY A 178 -7.08 -15.08 8.76
N ARG A 179 -6.68 -14.04 8.02
CA ARG A 179 -7.17 -12.66 8.12
C ARG A 179 -7.66 -12.24 6.72
N ASP A 180 -8.87 -11.72 6.65
CA ASP A 180 -9.26 -10.88 5.51
C ASP A 180 -8.53 -9.56 5.72
N GLY A 181 -7.57 -9.24 4.86
CA GLY A 181 -6.70 -8.08 5.05
C GLY A 181 -7.54 -6.86 5.29
N THR A 182 -7.59 -6.49 6.55
CA THR A 182 -8.06 -5.18 6.91
C THR A 182 -7.02 -4.26 6.29
N THR A 183 -7.45 -3.28 5.49
CA THR A 183 -6.86 -1.95 5.69
C THR A 183 -6.83 -1.82 7.19
N GLU A 184 -5.64 -1.90 7.81
CA GLU A 184 -5.43 -1.83 9.26
C GLU A 184 -6.32 -0.70 9.74
N SER A 185 -7.51 -1.07 10.17
CA SER A 185 -8.52 -0.10 10.47
C SER A 185 -8.13 0.21 11.88
N LEU A 186 -7.27 1.22 12.05
CA LEU A 186 -7.09 1.84 13.36
C LEU A 186 -8.39 2.57 13.65
N ILE A 187 -9.47 1.82 13.90
CA ILE A 187 -10.68 2.31 14.56
C ILE A 187 -10.28 2.85 15.94
N ASN A 188 -9.09 2.52 16.44
CA ASN A 188 -8.46 3.26 17.52
C ASN A 188 -6.99 3.51 17.16
N ALA A 189 -6.63 4.76 16.86
CA ALA A 189 -5.27 5.20 17.14
C ALA A 189 -4.88 4.72 18.55
N ALA A 190 -3.69 4.16 18.71
CA ALA A 190 -3.27 3.62 20.02
C ALA A 190 -3.27 4.71 21.10
N VAL A 191 -3.08 5.96 20.68
CA VAL A 191 -3.09 7.15 21.50
C VAL A 191 -3.97 8.21 20.85
N SER A 192 -4.81 8.88 21.64
CA SER A 192 -5.55 10.04 21.19
C SER A 192 -5.71 11.08 22.28
N VAL A 193 -5.79 12.36 21.88
CA VAL A 193 -5.97 13.51 22.76
C VAL A 193 -7.20 14.29 22.31
N GLY A 194 -8.04 14.71 23.25
CA GLY A 194 -9.19 15.57 22.99
C GLY A 194 -9.50 16.53 24.15
N ALA A 195 -10.62 17.24 24.05
CA ALA A 195 -11.12 18.11 25.12
C ALA A 195 -12.63 17.93 25.31
N PRO A 196 -13.08 16.85 25.98
CA PRO A 196 -14.49 16.52 26.11
C PRO A 196 -15.29 17.66 26.76
N GLY A 197 -16.44 18.02 26.15
CA GLY A 197 -17.31 19.08 26.66
C GLY A 197 -16.84 20.52 26.44
N SER A 198 -15.70 20.73 25.76
CA SER A 198 -15.15 22.06 25.42
C SER A 198 -15.07 22.22 23.90
N PRO A 199 -15.42 23.38 23.31
CA PRO A 199 -15.19 23.64 21.89
C PRO A 199 -13.71 23.97 21.63
N ALA A 200 -12.80 23.01 21.83
CA ALA A 200 -11.36 23.29 21.89
C ALA A 200 -10.65 23.28 20.53
N PHE A 201 -11.17 22.55 19.55
CA PHE A 201 -10.49 22.27 18.27
C PHE A 201 -9.08 21.66 18.45
N VAL A 202 -8.96 20.66 19.34
CA VAL A 202 -7.70 19.89 19.52
C VAL A 202 -7.25 19.29 18.19
N GLY A 203 -5.95 19.33 17.92
CA GLY A 203 -5.37 18.83 16.66
C GLY A 203 -5.46 19.84 15.52
N TRP A 204 -5.70 21.12 15.82
CA TRP A 204 -5.62 22.19 14.83
C TRP A 204 -4.20 22.38 14.30
N ALA A 205 -3.22 22.25 15.19
CA ALA A 205 -1.79 22.25 14.87
C ALA A 205 -1.10 21.14 15.66
N THR A 206 -0.07 20.52 15.07
CA THR A 206 0.76 19.53 15.75
C THR A 206 2.16 19.52 15.15
N THR A 207 3.16 19.17 15.96
CA THR A 207 4.55 18.97 15.54
C THR A 207 5.19 17.92 16.45
N MET A 208 6.32 17.37 16.01
CA MET A 208 7.10 16.34 16.72
C MET A 208 8.59 16.66 16.63
N CYS A 209 9.27 16.58 17.78
CA CYS A 209 10.70 16.86 17.93
C CYS A 209 11.16 16.48 19.34
N ASP A 210 12.44 16.19 19.50
CA ASP A 210 13.06 15.80 20.77
C ASP A 210 13.45 17.03 21.61
N ILE A 211 12.47 17.65 22.30
CA ILE A 211 12.66 18.90 23.04
C ILE A 211 13.55 18.70 24.27
N ASP A 212 13.42 17.56 24.95
CA ASP A 212 14.23 17.25 26.13
C ASP A 212 15.54 16.50 25.83
N GLU A 213 15.86 16.34 24.54
CA GLU A 213 17.10 15.75 24.00
C GLU A 213 17.40 14.35 24.56
N ASP A 214 16.35 13.56 24.81
CA ASP A 214 16.47 12.21 25.35
C ASP A 214 16.61 11.11 24.28
N GLY A 215 16.51 11.51 23.01
CA GLY A 215 16.60 10.67 21.83
C GLY A 215 15.25 10.17 21.31
N LEU A 216 14.15 10.53 21.96
CA LEU A 216 12.79 10.25 21.52
C LEU A 216 12.11 11.53 21.06
N SER A 217 11.22 11.42 20.09
CA SER A 217 10.39 12.54 19.68
C SER A 217 9.34 12.83 20.74
N ASP A 218 9.13 14.12 21.03
CA ASP A 218 8.03 14.60 21.85
C ASP A 218 6.87 15.05 20.97
N TRP A 219 5.64 14.85 21.45
CA TRP A 219 4.45 15.22 20.70
C TRP A 219 3.85 16.52 21.21
N ILE A 220 3.73 17.51 20.33
CA ILE A 220 3.15 18.82 20.65
C ILE A 220 1.81 18.97 19.91
N VAL A 221 0.78 19.37 20.65
CA VAL A 221 -0.58 19.56 20.12
C VAL A 221 -1.13 20.93 20.51
N GLY A 222 -1.66 21.65 19.52
CA GLY A 222 -2.37 22.93 19.70
C GLY A 222 -3.90 22.76 19.74
N ALA A 223 -4.53 23.54 20.62
CA ALA A 223 -5.98 23.64 20.76
C ALA A 223 -6.38 25.10 21.01
N TRP A 224 -6.47 25.89 19.93
CA TRP A 224 -6.59 27.35 19.99
C TRP A 224 -7.80 27.88 20.75
N ASN A 225 -8.85 27.07 20.93
CA ASN A 225 -10.07 27.51 21.59
C ASN A 225 -10.34 26.81 22.93
N ASP A 226 -9.40 25.99 23.41
CA ASP A 226 -9.55 25.34 24.71
C ASP A 226 -9.59 26.36 25.87
N ASP A 227 -10.26 26.00 26.96
CA ASP A 227 -10.48 26.89 28.12
C ASP A 227 -11.06 28.26 27.75
N VAL A 228 -12.10 28.22 26.90
CA VAL A 228 -12.92 29.38 26.52
C VAL A 228 -12.10 30.50 25.89
N ASN A 229 -11.70 30.31 24.62
CA ASN A 229 -10.93 31.27 23.81
C ASN A 229 -9.51 31.59 24.35
N SER A 230 -9.06 30.92 25.42
CA SER A 230 -7.71 31.13 25.93
C SER A 230 -6.69 30.38 25.07
N GLY A 231 -7.05 29.16 24.68
CA GLY A 231 -6.21 28.26 23.91
C GLY A 231 -5.13 27.58 24.77
N ARG A 232 -4.69 26.41 24.33
CA ARG A 232 -3.65 25.62 25.01
C ARG A 232 -2.72 24.93 24.00
N VAL A 233 -1.48 24.71 24.45
CA VAL A 233 -0.53 23.80 23.81
C VAL A 233 -0.12 22.76 24.85
N GLY A 234 -0.28 21.48 24.50
CA GLY A 234 0.19 20.36 25.31
C GLY A 234 1.44 19.75 24.70
N ILE A 235 2.40 19.36 25.55
CA ILE A 235 3.61 18.62 25.19
C ILE A 235 3.58 17.31 25.97
N TRP A 236 3.69 16.20 25.27
CA TRP A 236 3.88 14.87 25.82
C TRP A 236 5.27 14.40 25.45
N TYR A 237 6.10 14.10 26.46
CA TYR A 237 7.47 13.69 26.18
C TYR A 237 7.53 12.22 25.77
N GLY A 238 8.40 11.89 24.82
CA GLY A 238 8.64 10.53 24.35
C GLY A 238 8.94 9.58 25.52
N ALA A 239 8.39 8.36 25.47
CA ALA A 239 8.58 7.38 26.53
C ALA A 239 8.28 5.94 26.09
N THR A 240 9.05 4.99 26.61
CA THR A 240 8.76 3.55 26.49
C THR A 240 7.51 3.18 27.33
N SER A 241 6.33 3.30 26.74
CA SER A 241 5.02 2.73 27.10
C SER A 241 4.66 2.66 28.61
N ALA A 242 3.97 3.68 29.13
CA ALA A 242 3.12 3.55 30.34
C ALA A 242 2.08 4.68 30.54
N THR A 243 2.27 5.85 29.92
CA THR A 243 1.44 7.05 30.15
C THR A 243 0.49 7.37 29.01
N TRP A 244 0.82 6.98 27.78
CA TRP A 244 0.02 7.32 26.60
C TRP A 244 -1.03 6.26 26.35
N GLY A 245 -2.23 6.69 25.99
CA GLY A 245 -3.35 5.81 25.70
C GLY A 245 -4.49 6.53 25.00
N PRO A 246 -5.61 5.85 24.73
CA PRO A 246 -6.74 6.45 24.07
C PRO A 246 -7.46 7.46 24.97
N ASP A 247 -8.05 8.50 24.35
CA ASP A 247 -8.92 9.50 24.96
C ASP A 247 -8.28 10.32 26.10
N MET A 248 -6.98 10.61 26.00
CA MET A 248 -6.31 11.58 26.87
C MET A 248 -6.92 12.98 26.68
N SER A 249 -6.79 13.81 27.70
CA SER A 249 -7.17 15.22 27.68
C SER A 249 -5.95 16.09 27.43
N MET A 250 -6.14 17.29 26.86
CA MET A 250 -5.09 18.33 26.84
C MET A 250 -4.45 18.58 28.22
N THR A 251 -5.21 18.38 29.29
CA THR A 251 -4.72 18.53 30.68
C THR A 251 -3.82 17.39 31.17
N ASP A 252 -3.74 16.30 30.42
CA ASP A 252 -2.90 15.15 30.75
C ASP A 252 -1.48 15.29 30.16
N ALA A 253 -1.21 16.38 29.43
CA ALA A 253 0.13 16.73 28.94
C ALA A 253 1.14 16.84 30.08
N ASP A 254 2.37 16.41 29.82
CA ASP A 254 3.48 16.53 30.77
C ASP A 254 3.83 18.01 31.00
N THR A 255 3.81 18.80 29.93
CA THR A 255 3.87 20.26 29.97
C THR A 255 2.62 20.85 29.31
N LEU A 256 1.91 21.71 30.03
CA LEU A 256 0.75 22.44 29.54
C LEU A 256 1.01 23.95 29.50
N ILE A 257 1.00 24.53 28.31
CA ILE A 257 1.08 25.97 28.09
C ILE A 257 -0.34 26.52 27.96
N ASN A 258 -0.75 27.39 28.89
CA ASN A 258 -2.08 28.01 28.87
C ASN A 258 -2.01 29.43 28.33
N GLY A 259 -2.87 29.74 27.37
CA GLY A 259 -3.11 31.13 27.00
C GLY A 259 -3.82 31.90 28.11
N GLU A 260 -3.68 33.23 28.06
CA GLU A 260 -4.57 34.11 28.80
C GLU A 260 -5.95 34.18 28.14
N TRP A 261 -6.91 34.78 28.84
CA TRP A 261 -8.24 35.02 28.28
C TRP A 261 -8.15 35.74 26.93
N HIS A 262 -8.69 35.12 25.88
CA HIS A 262 -8.68 35.61 24.49
C HIS A 262 -7.30 35.65 23.81
N ALA A 263 -6.34 34.85 24.28
CA ALA A 263 -5.04 34.69 23.64
C ALA A 263 -5.06 33.66 22.48
N PHE A 264 -6.08 32.79 22.42
CA PHE A 264 -6.23 31.74 21.42
C PHE A 264 -4.95 30.95 21.11
N VAL A 265 -4.14 30.63 22.13
CA VAL A 265 -2.83 30.00 21.92
C VAL A 265 -2.99 28.58 21.38
N GLY A 266 -2.17 28.18 20.42
CA GLY A 266 -2.22 26.86 19.77
C GLY A 266 -2.88 26.87 18.39
N ILE A 267 -2.94 28.02 17.71
CA ILE A 267 -3.32 28.13 16.29
C ILE A 267 -2.24 27.50 15.40
N GLY A 268 -0.98 27.62 15.81
CA GLY A 268 0.20 27.09 15.16
C GLY A 268 1.23 26.74 16.23
N VAL A 269 1.99 25.68 16.00
CA VAL A 269 3.09 25.26 16.87
C VAL A 269 4.25 24.79 15.99
N VAL A 270 5.45 25.23 16.32
CA VAL A 270 6.70 24.75 15.71
C VAL A 270 7.74 24.55 16.80
N CYS A 271 8.69 23.66 16.53
CA CYS A 271 9.89 23.53 17.33
C CYS A 271 11.13 23.55 16.43
N ALA A 272 12.13 24.30 16.89
CA ALA A 272 13.41 24.53 16.22
C ALA A 272 14.34 25.23 17.22
N ASP A 273 15.65 25.23 16.99
CA ASP A 273 16.58 26.06 17.76
C ASP A 273 16.47 27.51 17.28
N ILE A 274 15.52 28.28 17.84
CA ILE A 274 15.22 29.65 17.41
C ILE A 274 16.28 30.61 17.95
N ASP A 275 16.85 30.34 19.12
CA ASP A 275 17.74 31.25 19.82
C ASP A 275 19.24 31.03 19.50
N GLY A 276 19.57 29.90 18.86
CA GLY A 276 20.89 29.50 18.39
C GLY A 276 21.80 28.93 19.47
N ASP A 277 21.23 28.45 20.59
CA ASP A 277 22.01 27.90 21.70
C ASP A 277 22.29 26.39 21.61
N GLY A 278 21.78 25.74 20.57
CA GLY A 278 21.94 24.33 20.26
C GLY A 278 20.85 23.45 20.86
N HIS A 279 19.85 24.03 21.53
CA HIS A 279 18.70 23.32 22.09
C HIS A 279 17.42 23.64 21.32
N LEU A 280 16.47 22.70 21.32
CA LEU A 280 15.19 22.91 20.64
C LEU A 280 14.26 23.81 21.48
N ASP A 281 13.70 24.82 20.82
CA ASP A 281 12.73 25.74 21.39
C ASP A 281 11.31 25.41 20.93
N VAL A 282 10.32 25.99 21.60
CA VAL A 282 8.91 25.92 21.18
C VAL A 282 8.41 27.32 20.85
N VAL A 283 7.77 27.47 19.69
CA VAL A 283 7.02 28.68 19.35
C VAL A 283 5.55 28.33 19.20
N ALA A 284 4.71 29.04 19.97
CA ALA A 284 3.27 28.92 19.88
C ALA A 284 2.65 30.20 19.28
N GLU A 285 1.76 30.02 18.31
CA GLU A 285 0.94 31.08 17.75
C GLU A 285 -0.33 31.28 18.60
N GLY A 286 -0.67 32.54 18.84
CA GLY A 286 -1.97 32.96 19.34
C GLY A 286 -2.51 34.19 18.60
N ALA A 287 -3.67 34.64 19.03
CA ALA A 287 -4.33 35.83 18.52
C ALA A 287 -4.84 36.70 19.68
N GLU A 288 -5.15 37.96 19.42
CA GLU A 288 -5.85 38.82 20.39
C GLU A 288 -7.25 39.20 19.87
N SER A 289 -8.25 39.26 20.74
CA SER A 289 -9.54 39.88 20.42
C SER A 289 -9.71 41.18 21.18
N ASN A 290 -9.75 42.30 20.43
CA ASN A 290 -10.01 43.63 20.99
C ASN A 290 -11.49 44.04 20.94
N ASP A 291 -12.39 43.15 20.49
CA ASP A 291 -13.81 43.47 20.32
C ASP A 291 -14.66 42.93 21.51
N PRO A 292 -15.43 43.79 22.21
CA PRO A 292 -16.45 43.34 23.17
C PRO A 292 -17.56 42.43 22.58
N SER A 293 -17.62 42.25 21.25
CA SER A 293 -18.48 41.29 20.56
C SER A 293 -17.92 39.85 20.49
N HIS A 294 -16.68 39.63 20.96
CA HIS A 294 -15.97 38.34 20.99
C HIS A 294 -15.74 37.71 19.61
N GLN A 295 -15.65 38.51 18.55
CA GLN A 295 -15.16 38.02 17.26
C GLN A 295 -13.63 37.96 17.28
N MET A 296 -13.03 36.96 16.64
CA MET A 296 -11.57 36.90 16.43
C MET A 296 -11.18 38.12 15.60
N VAL A 297 -10.35 39.01 16.16
CA VAL A 297 -9.88 40.22 15.47
C VAL A 297 -8.37 40.14 15.45
N ASN A 298 -7.79 39.25 14.66
CA ASN A 298 -6.37 38.87 14.68
C ASN A 298 -5.36 40.06 14.56
N PRO A 299 -4.65 40.46 15.63
CA PRO A 299 -3.21 40.64 15.55
C PRO A 299 -2.56 39.34 15.99
N LEU A 300 -1.62 38.88 15.16
CA LEU A 300 -0.72 37.77 15.48
C LEU A 300 -0.01 38.00 16.81
N ARG A 301 0.08 36.95 17.63
CA ARG A 301 1.03 36.84 18.73
C ARG A 301 1.87 35.56 18.58
N LEU A 302 3.17 35.69 18.77
CA LEU A 302 4.10 34.57 18.80
C LEU A 302 4.75 34.52 20.19
N TYR A 303 4.69 33.36 20.82
CA TYR A 303 5.25 33.10 22.14
C TYR A 303 6.45 32.16 21.97
N GLU A 304 7.66 32.67 22.23
CA GLU A 304 8.90 31.90 22.14
C GLU A 304 9.30 31.38 23.53
N PHE A 305 9.44 30.06 23.67
CA PHE A 305 9.88 29.38 24.89
C PHE A 305 11.22 28.69 24.60
N TYR A 306 12.29 29.16 25.23
CA TYR A 306 13.63 28.65 24.94
C TYR A 306 13.94 27.40 25.76
N GLY A 307 14.36 26.35 25.05
CA GLY A 307 14.76 25.07 25.64
C GLY A 307 16.11 25.17 26.35
N ASP A 308 16.42 24.16 27.17
CA ASP A 308 17.76 23.99 27.77
C ASP A 308 18.28 22.54 27.66
N GLY A 309 17.73 21.77 26.70
CA GLY A 309 17.99 20.34 26.53
C GLY A 309 17.36 19.52 27.66
N GLY A 310 16.24 20.00 28.21
CA GLY A 310 15.53 19.38 29.30
C GLY A 310 14.04 19.74 29.26
N ARG A 311 13.26 19.02 30.08
CA ARG A 311 11.81 19.22 30.14
C ARG A 311 11.45 20.61 30.64
N PHE A 312 10.55 21.26 29.91
CA PHE A 312 9.87 22.47 30.35
C PHE A 312 9.12 22.26 31.68
N ALA A 313 8.79 23.37 32.35
CA ALA A 313 7.94 23.32 33.53
C ALA A 313 6.58 22.65 33.20
N PRO A 314 5.99 21.85 34.12
CA PRO A 314 4.74 21.14 33.83
C PRO A 314 3.53 22.04 33.51
N LEU A 315 3.59 23.30 33.95
CA LEU A 315 2.54 24.28 33.73
C LEU A 315 3.16 25.64 33.44
N ILE A 316 2.86 26.19 32.28
CA ILE A 316 3.38 27.47 31.80
C ILE A 316 2.21 28.38 31.44
N SER A 317 2.31 29.66 31.76
CA SER A 317 1.42 30.69 31.24
C SER A 317 2.06 31.26 29.98
N ALA A 318 1.34 31.33 28.85
CA ALA A 318 1.92 31.82 27.60
C ALA A 318 2.57 33.22 27.69
N PRO A 319 2.02 34.21 28.44
CA PRO A 319 2.69 35.49 28.66
C PRO A 319 4.02 35.43 29.42
N ASP A 320 4.30 34.31 30.10
CA ASP A 320 5.58 34.07 30.76
C ASP A 320 6.63 33.48 29.80
N ALA A 321 6.33 33.40 28.49
CA ALA A 321 7.29 33.10 27.44
C ALA A 321 8.53 34.01 27.52
N ASP A 322 9.67 33.50 27.06
CA ASP A 322 10.93 34.22 27.07
C ASP A 322 10.84 35.48 26.20
N ALA A 323 10.21 35.37 25.03
CA ALA A 323 9.82 36.50 24.19
C ALA A 323 8.38 36.39 23.72
N VAL A 324 7.71 37.55 23.63
CA VAL A 324 6.35 37.68 23.09
C VAL A 324 6.37 38.70 21.97
N LEU A 325 6.23 38.23 20.74
CA LEU A 325 6.18 39.09 19.55
C LEU A 325 4.71 39.34 19.21
N SER A 326 4.32 40.60 19.17
CA SER A 326 2.93 40.98 18.88
C SER A 326 2.86 42.26 18.06
N ARG A 327 1.66 42.62 17.57
CA ARG A 327 1.44 43.89 16.87
C ARG A 327 0.57 44.79 17.74
N ASP A 328 1.08 45.94 18.15
CA ASP A 328 0.33 46.89 18.98
C ASP A 328 -0.92 47.42 18.23
N ALA A 329 -2.09 47.06 18.77
CA ALA A 329 -3.39 47.46 18.23
C ALA A 329 -3.61 48.99 18.27
N ASP A 330 -2.93 49.70 19.19
CA ASP A 330 -3.08 51.16 19.36
C ASP A 330 -2.28 51.98 18.32
N ARG A 331 -1.42 51.33 17.53
CA ARG A 331 -0.57 51.99 16.50
C ARG A 331 -1.00 51.72 15.07
N VAL A 332 -2.11 51.01 14.85
CA VAL A 332 -2.59 50.71 13.50
C VAL A 332 -3.41 51.90 12.96
N GLU A 333 -2.83 52.71 12.07
CA GLU A 333 -3.52 53.86 11.43
C GLU A 333 -4.68 53.45 10.49
N VAL A 334 -4.96 52.15 10.30
CA VAL A 334 -6.00 51.61 9.41
C VAL A 334 -6.61 50.32 9.98
N PRO A 335 -7.90 50.00 9.71
CA PRO A 335 -8.57 48.80 10.20
C PRO A 335 -8.18 47.57 9.35
N LEU A 336 -6.88 47.30 9.19
CA LEU A 336 -6.39 46.13 8.49
C LEU A 336 -6.31 44.96 9.49
N GLN A 337 -7.15 43.94 9.30
CA GLN A 337 -7.01 42.68 10.00
C GLN A 337 -5.84 41.91 9.38
N VAL A 338 -4.98 41.34 10.22
CA VAL A 338 -3.86 40.50 9.79
C VAL A 338 -4.29 39.08 10.08
N SER A 339 -4.55 38.28 9.06
CA SER A 339 -4.74 36.84 9.29
C SER A 339 -3.44 36.11 8.99
N VAL A 340 -3.03 35.25 9.91
CA VAL A 340 -1.95 34.29 9.70
C VAL A 340 -2.61 32.95 9.38
N ARG A 341 -2.01 32.21 8.46
CA ARG A 341 -2.45 30.86 8.06
C ARG A 341 -1.51 29.77 8.54
N GLY A 342 -0.26 30.10 8.83
CA GLY A 342 0.72 29.17 9.37
C GLY A 342 1.98 29.89 9.85
N ILE A 343 2.73 29.16 10.66
CA ILE A 343 4.08 29.49 11.13
C ILE A 343 5.02 28.33 10.76
N TRP A 344 6.25 28.65 10.42
CA TRP A 344 7.28 27.69 10.02
C TRP A 344 8.64 28.12 10.59
N ALA A 345 9.58 27.20 10.73
CA ALA A 345 10.92 27.52 11.18
C ALA A 345 11.98 26.73 10.39
N GLY A 346 13.19 27.27 10.31
CA GLY A 346 14.37 26.58 9.81
C GLY A 346 15.56 27.53 9.67
N ASP A 347 16.77 26.96 9.66
CA ASP A 347 18.02 27.70 9.50
C ASP A 347 18.25 28.05 8.01
N LEU A 348 17.88 29.27 7.63
CA LEU A 348 17.90 29.75 6.25
C LEU A 348 19.25 30.37 5.88
N ASP A 349 19.96 30.95 6.85
CA ASP A 349 21.24 31.62 6.63
C ASP A 349 22.47 30.78 7.06
N GLY A 350 22.24 29.61 7.66
CA GLY A 350 23.26 28.63 8.03
C GLY A 350 24.07 29.03 9.27
N ASP A 351 23.55 29.94 10.10
CA ASP A 351 24.24 30.40 11.31
C ASP A 351 24.01 29.51 12.54
N GLY A 352 23.11 28.53 12.41
CA GLY A 352 22.73 27.58 13.44
C GLY A 352 21.50 27.99 14.25
N ALA A 353 21.06 29.25 14.17
CA ALA A 353 19.77 29.69 14.70
C ALA A 353 18.71 29.62 13.60
N SER A 354 17.54 29.08 13.94
CA SER A 354 16.43 28.94 13.01
C SER A 354 15.66 30.24 12.87
N GLU A 355 15.46 30.69 11.63
CA GLU A 355 14.53 31.74 11.30
C GLU A 355 13.10 31.29 11.58
N LEU A 356 12.29 32.23 12.10
CA LEU A 356 10.85 32.05 12.23
C LEU A 356 10.14 32.74 11.06
N MET A 357 9.25 32.00 10.41
CA MET A 357 8.51 32.44 9.23
C MET A 357 7.01 32.40 9.49
N PHE A 358 6.28 33.38 8.96
CA PHE A 358 4.82 33.42 9.07
C PHE A 358 4.17 34.19 7.93
N SER A 359 2.95 33.80 7.56
CA SER A 359 2.19 34.52 6.52
C SER A 359 1.49 35.76 7.12
N ASP A 360 1.69 36.96 6.57
CA ASP A 360 0.86 38.15 6.84
C ASP A 360 -0.13 38.33 5.68
N THR A 361 -1.41 38.03 5.91
CA THR A 361 -2.46 38.41 4.96
C THR A 361 -3.05 39.75 5.37
N ARG A 362 -2.88 40.75 4.50
CA ARG A 362 -3.57 42.04 4.67
C ARG A 362 -4.99 41.92 4.13
N THR A 363 -5.99 42.09 4.98
CA THR A 363 -7.36 42.33 4.50
C THR A 363 -7.45 43.74 3.91
N SER A 364 -6.80 44.00 2.78
CA SER A 364 -7.10 45.20 2.01
C SER A 364 -8.55 45.08 1.52
N THR A 365 -9.32 46.16 1.56
CA THR A 365 -10.69 46.23 1.03
C THR A 365 -10.75 46.12 -0.50
N LEU A 366 -9.67 45.69 -1.15
CA LEU A 366 -9.60 45.39 -2.58
C LEU A 366 -9.80 43.89 -2.81
N PRO A 367 -10.55 43.50 -3.87
CA PRO A 367 -10.69 42.11 -4.24
C PRO A 367 -9.34 41.57 -4.73
N GLY A 368 -8.65 40.78 -3.90
CA GLY A 368 -7.38 40.12 -4.23
C GLY A 368 -6.25 40.34 -3.22
N GLY A 369 -6.52 40.37 -1.90
CA GLY A 369 -5.50 40.61 -0.87
C GLY A 369 -4.23 39.75 -1.06
N THR A 370 -3.06 40.39 -1.00
CA THR A 370 -1.75 39.74 -1.13
C THR A 370 -1.32 39.14 0.21
N GLY A 371 -0.84 37.90 0.19
CA GLY A 371 -0.18 37.27 1.35
C GLY A 371 1.33 37.44 1.23
N THR A 372 1.95 38.05 2.23
CA THR A 372 3.41 38.24 2.30
C THR A 372 3.99 37.20 3.27
N LEU A 373 5.06 36.49 2.89
CA LEU A 373 5.84 35.72 3.87
C LEU A 373 6.74 36.70 4.62
N MET A 374 6.61 36.71 5.94
CA MET A 374 7.44 37.48 6.85
C MET A 374 8.47 36.55 7.48
N VAL A 375 9.73 36.98 7.56
CA VAL A 375 10.81 36.23 8.20
C VAL A 375 11.42 37.04 9.33
N ILE A 376 11.58 36.38 10.47
CA ILE A 376 12.24 36.88 11.69
C ILE A 376 13.54 36.08 11.83
N PRO A 377 14.71 36.73 11.90
CA PRO A 377 15.99 36.04 12.08
C PRO A 377 16.01 35.18 13.33
N GLY A 378 16.77 34.10 13.27
CA GLY A 378 17.21 33.39 14.47
C GLY A 378 17.94 34.32 15.44
N GLY A 379 17.86 33.98 16.72
CA GLY A 379 18.63 34.60 17.78
C GLY A 379 17.81 35.01 19.00
N ARG A 380 18.46 34.91 20.15
CA ARG A 380 17.84 35.15 21.46
C ARG A 380 17.20 36.54 21.61
N ARG A 381 15.93 36.53 21.98
CA ARG A 381 15.09 37.69 22.29
C ARG A 381 14.63 37.67 23.74
N SER A 382 14.00 38.75 24.21
CA SER A 382 13.42 38.74 25.55
C SER A 382 12.33 39.79 25.72
N GLY A 383 11.23 39.42 26.38
CA GLY A 383 10.11 40.30 26.70
C GLY A 383 9.21 40.63 25.50
N ALA A 384 8.44 41.71 25.61
CA ALA A 384 7.50 42.13 24.58
C ALA A 384 8.19 42.85 23.42
N ILE A 385 7.98 42.36 22.20
CA ILE A 385 8.60 42.85 20.97
C ILE A 385 7.52 43.13 19.93
N GLU A 386 7.65 44.24 19.20
CA GLU A 386 6.77 44.53 18.07
C GLU A 386 7.17 43.69 16.85
N LEU A 387 6.24 42.92 16.30
CA LEU A 387 6.45 42.07 15.12
C LEU A 387 7.11 42.81 13.94
N PRO A 388 6.70 44.04 13.57
CA PRO A 388 7.35 44.78 12.50
C PRO A 388 8.81 45.14 12.77
N ASP A 389 9.23 45.24 14.04
CA ASP A 389 10.60 45.55 14.43
C ASP A 389 11.48 44.29 14.42
N ALA A 390 10.89 43.12 14.63
CA ALA A 390 11.57 41.82 14.55
C ALA A 390 11.68 41.28 13.12
N THR A 391 10.75 41.64 12.24
CA THR A 391 10.73 41.14 10.84
C THR A 391 11.80 41.83 9.99
N THR A 392 12.72 41.05 9.41
CA THR A 392 13.81 41.59 8.58
C THR A 392 13.59 41.38 7.08
N LEU A 393 12.83 40.36 6.68
CA LEU A 393 12.54 40.05 5.29
C LEU A 393 11.03 39.93 5.05
N LYS A 394 10.62 40.44 3.89
CA LYS A 394 9.24 40.38 3.38
C LYS A 394 9.30 39.84 1.97
N LEU A 395 8.77 38.64 1.78
CA LEU A 395 8.60 38.07 0.46
C LEU A 395 7.18 38.42 0.02
N ASP A 396 7.09 39.42 -0.83
CA ASP A 396 5.85 39.78 -1.50
C ASP A 396 5.88 39.07 -2.86
N PRO A 397 5.17 37.94 -3.01
CA PRO A 397 5.19 37.16 -4.23
C PRO A 397 4.29 37.89 -5.26
N GLU A 398 4.74 39.01 -5.80
CA GLU A 398 4.17 39.79 -6.93
C GLU A 398 2.67 39.56 -7.27
N ASP A 399 1.74 39.93 -6.35
CA ASP A 399 0.27 39.78 -6.52
C ASP A 399 -0.27 38.33 -6.64
N THR A 400 0.51 37.30 -6.29
CA THR A 400 0.23 35.88 -6.61
C THR A 400 -0.60 35.05 -5.61
N GLY A 401 -1.22 35.68 -4.60
CA GLY A 401 -2.15 35.01 -3.68
C GLY A 401 -1.65 34.91 -2.24
N TRP A 402 -2.21 33.99 -1.47
CA TRP A 402 -1.88 33.78 -0.06
C TRP A 402 -0.82 32.70 0.11
N VAL A 403 0.20 32.93 0.93
CA VAL A 403 1.11 31.87 1.38
C VAL A 403 0.33 30.90 2.27
N ASN A 404 0.31 29.62 1.89
CA ASN A 404 -0.38 28.57 2.66
C ASN A 404 0.58 27.56 3.29
N SER A 405 1.74 27.33 2.68
CA SER A 405 2.73 26.37 3.13
C SER A 405 4.14 26.83 2.76
N VAL A 406 5.10 26.54 3.63
CA VAL A 406 6.52 26.81 3.42
C VAL A 406 7.29 25.60 3.90
N VAL A 407 8.24 25.14 3.09
CA VAL A 407 9.20 24.10 3.44
C VAL A 407 10.60 24.64 3.20
N THR A 408 11.48 24.43 4.17
CA THR A 408 12.91 24.68 4.00
C THR A 408 13.56 23.45 3.38
N THR A 409 14.45 23.65 2.43
CA THR A 409 15.25 22.57 1.84
C THR A 409 16.73 22.88 2.03
N PRO A 410 17.61 21.86 2.10
CA PRO A 410 19.02 22.05 1.81
C PRO A 410 19.22 22.82 0.50
N ASP A 411 20.43 23.32 0.30
CA ASP A 411 20.87 24.02 -0.92
C ASP A 411 20.54 23.22 -2.19
N ALA A 412 19.38 23.52 -2.78
CA ALA A 412 18.84 22.84 -3.95
C ALA A 412 19.46 23.40 -5.24
N ASN A 413 20.01 24.61 -5.18
CA ASN A 413 20.54 25.33 -6.33
C ASN A 413 22.09 25.35 -6.42
N GLY A 414 22.77 24.93 -5.36
CA GLY A 414 24.21 24.85 -5.26
C GLY A 414 24.90 26.16 -4.86
N ASP A 415 24.18 27.12 -4.24
CA ASP A 415 24.73 28.42 -3.80
C ASP A 415 25.33 28.42 -2.38
N GLY A 416 25.14 27.33 -1.64
CA GLY A 416 25.68 27.10 -0.30
C GLY A 416 24.75 27.51 0.84
N SER A 417 23.51 27.90 0.56
CA SER A 417 22.50 28.27 1.55
C SER A 417 21.24 27.42 1.42
N ALA A 418 20.46 27.29 2.48
CA ALA A 418 19.17 26.62 2.41
C ALA A 418 18.21 27.39 1.49
N ASP A 419 17.35 26.64 0.81
CA ASP A 419 16.34 27.16 -0.10
C ASP A 419 14.93 27.01 0.51
N LEU A 420 13.95 27.68 -0.10
CA LEU A 420 12.55 27.60 0.32
C LEU A 420 11.66 27.14 -0.83
N VAL A 421 10.73 26.24 -0.54
CA VAL A 421 9.58 25.91 -1.38
C VAL A 421 8.33 26.52 -0.75
N ILE A 422 7.62 27.37 -1.49
CA ILE A 422 6.47 28.11 -1.00
C ILE A 422 5.24 27.76 -1.84
N GLY A 423 4.17 27.30 -1.19
CA GLY A 423 2.86 27.08 -1.78
C GLY A 423 1.94 28.31 -1.65
N PHE A 424 1.29 28.70 -2.76
CA PHE A 424 0.36 29.85 -2.82
C PHE A 424 -1.05 29.45 -3.20
N GLY A 425 -2.04 29.98 -2.49
CA GLY A 425 -3.46 29.94 -2.86
C GLY A 425 -3.91 31.20 -3.59
N GLY A 426 -4.27 31.08 -4.87
CA GLY A 426 -4.97 32.04 -5.73
C GLY A 426 -4.90 33.56 -5.44
N ALA A 427 -4.05 34.29 -6.18
CA ALA A 427 -4.35 35.58 -6.83
C ALA A 427 -3.36 35.76 -8.01
N GLY A 428 -3.66 36.57 -9.03
CA GLY A 428 -3.12 36.38 -10.39
C GLY A 428 -1.67 36.81 -10.66
N ARG A 429 -1.06 36.23 -11.70
CA ARG A 429 0.02 36.91 -12.47
C ARG A 429 -0.62 37.86 -13.49
N PRO A 430 -0.28 39.16 -13.51
CA PRO A 430 -0.38 39.96 -14.72
C PRO A 430 1.02 40.13 -15.32
N VAL A 431 1.46 39.17 -16.14
CA VAL A 431 2.52 39.41 -17.13
C VAL A 431 2.12 38.85 -18.50
N ASP A 432 0.99 39.33 -19.04
CA ASP A 432 1.04 40.27 -20.18
C ASP A 432 -0.35 40.91 -20.40
N ALA A 433 -0.38 42.21 -20.65
CA ALA A 433 -1.58 43.02 -20.62
C ALA A 433 -2.45 42.83 -21.89
N THR A 434 -3.15 41.71 -22.08
CA THR A 434 -4.28 41.66 -23.06
C THR A 434 -5.40 40.64 -22.82
N ASP A 435 -5.31 39.66 -21.91
CA ASP A 435 -6.34 38.61 -21.88
C ASP A 435 -7.45 38.84 -20.83
N THR A 436 -8.69 38.66 -21.28
CA THR A 436 -9.92 39.01 -20.57
C THR A 436 -10.59 37.79 -19.97
N GLY A 437 -10.40 37.58 -18.67
CA GLY A 437 -11.42 37.04 -17.77
C GLY A 437 -11.59 35.53 -17.71
N VAL A 438 -10.75 34.86 -16.89
CA VAL A 438 -11.04 33.66 -16.08
C VAL A 438 -10.10 33.74 -14.86
N ALA A 439 -10.54 33.39 -13.65
CA ALA A 439 -9.66 33.38 -12.47
C ALA A 439 -8.62 32.24 -12.61
N PRO A 440 -7.30 32.50 -12.50
CA PRO A 440 -6.24 31.50 -12.71
C PRO A 440 -5.91 30.65 -11.46
N GLY A 441 -5.24 29.51 -11.67
CA GLY A 441 -4.86 28.51 -10.66
C GLY A 441 -3.76 28.96 -9.67
N SER A 442 -3.70 28.26 -8.54
CA SER A 442 -2.70 28.34 -7.47
C SER A 442 -1.32 27.83 -7.95
N GLY A 443 -0.22 28.19 -7.26
CA GLY A 443 1.14 27.90 -7.75
C GLY A 443 2.21 27.72 -6.67
N VAL A 444 3.43 27.38 -7.11
CA VAL A 444 4.63 27.18 -6.27
C VAL A 444 5.74 28.15 -6.67
N LEU A 445 6.47 28.67 -5.70
CA LEU A 445 7.70 29.45 -5.91
C LEU A 445 8.82 28.81 -5.11
N ALA A 446 9.93 28.49 -5.77
CA ALA A 446 11.19 28.35 -5.06
C ALA A 446 11.88 29.68 -4.95
N SER A 447 12.27 30.04 -3.73
CA SER A 447 13.16 31.17 -3.52
C SER A 447 14.52 30.69 -3.06
N GLY A 448 15.56 31.33 -3.60
CA GLY A 448 16.95 31.08 -3.24
C GLY A 448 17.30 31.54 -1.83
N ALA A 449 18.54 31.26 -1.41
CA ALA A 449 19.20 31.71 -0.19
C ALA A 449 18.60 32.95 0.48
N VAL A 450 18.23 32.86 1.76
CA VAL A 450 17.85 34.04 2.53
C VAL A 450 19.13 34.72 3.03
N GLU A 451 19.45 35.89 2.49
CA GLU A 451 20.51 36.75 3.04
C GLU A 451 19.89 37.96 3.73
N ALA A 452 20.67 38.63 4.60
CA ALA A 452 20.29 39.87 5.28
C ALA A 452 19.80 41.02 4.37
N ALA A 453 19.91 40.89 3.04
CA ALA A 453 19.49 41.85 2.03
C ALA A 453 18.28 41.42 1.16
N GLY A 454 17.76 40.19 1.29
CA GLY A 454 16.71 39.65 0.43
C GLY A 454 16.88 38.17 0.09
N LEU A 455 16.05 37.67 -0.83
CA LEU A 455 16.24 36.36 -1.46
C LEU A 455 17.38 36.39 -2.47
N GLY A 456 18.13 35.29 -2.54
CA GLY A 456 19.08 34.96 -3.57
C GLY A 456 18.43 34.64 -4.92
N SER A 457 19.19 34.01 -5.82
CA SER A 457 18.64 33.58 -7.11
C SER A 457 17.71 32.39 -6.89
N PRO A 458 16.49 32.35 -7.47
CA PRO A 458 15.55 31.27 -7.23
C PRO A 458 16.13 29.92 -7.63
N ALA A 459 15.95 28.91 -6.78
CA ALA A 459 16.47 27.56 -6.95
C ALA A 459 15.82 26.79 -8.11
N GLY A 460 14.55 27.07 -8.40
CA GLY A 460 13.79 26.52 -9.52
C GLY A 460 12.77 27.51 -10.07
N GLY A 461 11.94 27.06 -11.01
CA GLY A 461 10.87 27.87 -11.59
C GLY A 461 9.53 27.68 -10.88
N GLY A 462 8.57 28.56 -11.17
CA GLY A 462 7.21 28.43 -10.65
C GLY A 462 6.26 27.82 -11.66
N GLY A 463 5.25 27.10 -11.17
CA GLY A 463 4.18 26.50 -11.96
C GLY A 463 2.80 26.81 -11.38
N ALA A 464 1.75 26.55 -12.17
CA ALA A 464 0.37 26.71 -11.73
C ALA A 464 -0.51 25.62 -12.35
N GLY A 465 -1.49 25.13 -11.59
CA GLY A 465 -2.49 24.17 -12.07
C GLY A 465 -3.65 24.83 -12.82
N GLY A 466 -4.65 24.03 -13.15
CA GLY A 466 -5.91 24.49 -13.72
C GLY A 466 -6.72 25.37 -12.75
N SER A 467 -7.70 26.08 -13.31
CA SER A 467 -8.59 26.93 -12.52
C SER A 467 -9.46 26.09 -11.58
N GLY A 468 -9.26 26.25 -10.27
CA GLY A 468 -10.02 25.54 -9.24
C GLY A 468 -9.31 24.31 -8.69
N ASP A 469 -8.16 23.93 -9.27
CA ASP A 469 -7.40 22.75 -8.86
C ASP A 469 -6.73 22.93 -7.50
N LEU A 470 -6.58 24.19 -7.07
CA LEU A 470 -5.89 24.56 -5.83
C LEU A 470 -4.43 24.04 -5.78
N PHE A 471 -3.76 23.98 -6.93
CA PHE A 471 -2.39 23.49 -7.04
C PHE A 471 -1.38 24.27 -6.16
N GLY A 472 -0.59 23.61 -5.33
CA GLY A 472 0.39 24.25 -4.45
C GLY A 472 -0.23 24.97 -3.25
N MET A 473 -1.34 24.45 -2.72
CA MET A 473 -1.83 24.85 -1.40
C MET A 473 -0.89 24.34 -0.30
N THR A 474 -0.45 23.10 -0.43
CA THR A 474 0.55 22.45 0.43
C THR A 474 1.73 21.96 -0.41
N VAL A 475 2.92 22.03 0.17
CA VAL A 475 4.16 21.57 -0.47
C VAL A 475 4.93 20.70 0.52
N GLY A 476 5.66 19.73 -0.02
CA GLY A 476 6.59 18.88 0.71
C GLY A 476 7.93 18.81 -0.02
N ALA A 477 8.96 18.36 0.68
CA ALA A 477 10.27 18.15 0.09
C ALA A 477 10.97 16.94 0.72
N ALA A 478 11.40 15.98 -0.10
CA ALA A 478 12.14 14.79 0.32
C ALA A 478 12.88 14.18 -0.88
N ASP A 479 13.90 13.36 -0.64
CA ASP A 479 14.59 12.59 -1.70
C ASP A 479 13.78 11.32 -2.00
N LEU A 480 12.86 11.39 -2.96
CA LEU A 480 11.93 10.30 -3.28
C LEU A 480 12.54 9.26 -4.23
N ASP A 481 13.68 9.59 -4.85
CA ASP A 481 14.38 8.70 -5.79
C ASP A 481 15.78 8.29 -5.36
N ALA A 482 16.14 8.63 -4.12
CA ALA A 482 17.39 8.29 -3.44
C ALA A 482 18.64 8.72 -4.23
N ASP A 483 18.55 9.79 -5.02
CA ASP A 483 19.66 10.30 -5.81
C ASP A 483 20.52 11.35 -5.08
N GLY A 484 20.13 11.67 -3.85
CA GLY A 484 20.79 12.62 -2.96
C GLY A 484 20.38 14.08 -3.20
N ARG A 485 19.43 14.35 -4.09
CA ARG A 485 18.79 15.66 -4.25
C ARG A 485 17.38 15.62 -3.66
N ILE A 486 16.95 16.74 -3.10
CA ILE A 486 15.62 16.86 -2.53
C ILE A 486 14.61 17.15 -3.64
N ASP A 487 13.64 16.28 -3.80
CA ASP A 487 12.52 16.40 -4.73
C ASP A 487 11.40 17.22 -4.11
N TRP A 488 10.61 17.89 -4.95
CA TRP A 488 9.46 18.67 -4.51
C TRP A 488 8.18 17.90 -4.70
N ILE A 489 7.28 18.06 -3.74
CA ILE A 489 5.96 17.44 -3.72
C ILE A 489 4.94 18.56 -3.63
N VAL A 490 3.97 18.56 -4.54
CA VAL A 490 3.01 19.65 -4.68
C VAL A 490 1.60 19.08 -4.80
N ASP A 491 0.67 19.58 -3.98
CA ASP A 491 -0.73 19.15 -4.04
C ASP A 491 -1.54 19.89 -5.12
N ALA A 492 -2.73 19.36 -5.39
CA ALA A 492 -3.83 20.04 -6.06
C ALA A 492 -5.16 19.41 -5.59
N PRO A 493 -5.65 19.73 -4.39
CA PRO A 493 -6.79 19.05 -3.79
C PRO A 493 -8.11 19.24 -4.54
N GLY A 494 -8.21 20.26 -5.41
CA GLY A 494 -9.35 20.42 -6.33
C GLY A 494 -9.12 19.83 -7.72
N GLY A 495 -7.92 19.31 -8.00
CA GLY A 495 -7.49 18.81 -9.30
C GLY A 495 -8.14 17.49 -9.70
N GLU A 496 -7.80 17.02 -10.90
CA GLU A 496 -8.21 15.70 -11.42
C GLU A 496 -9.72 15.46 -11.35
N GLY A 497 -10.50 16.47 -11.74
CA GLY A 497 -11.95 16.37 -11.75
C GLY A 497 -12.61 16.37 -10.36
N GLY A 498 -11.88 16.83 -9.33
CA GLY A 498 -12.36 16.92 -7.95
C GLY A 498 -11.92 15.77 -7.05
N PHE A 499 -11.20 14.78 -7.58
CA PHE A 499 -10.60 13.72 -6.75
C PHE A 499 -9.43 14.26 -5.90
N GLY A 500 -8.80 15.35 -6.35
CA GLY A 500 -7.57 15.86 -5.76
C GLY A 500 -6.36 15.07 -6.24
N ALA A 501 -5.19 15.71 -6.23
CA ALA A 501 -3.96 15.12 -6.73
C ALA A 501 -2.72 15.58 -5.95
N VAL A 502 -1.66 14.79 -6.05
CA VAL A 502 -0.31 15.13 -5.58
C VAL A 502 0.69 14.83 -6.69
N TYR A 503 1.62 15.75 -6.92
CA TYR A 503 2.62 15.72 -7.99
C TYR A 503 4.03 15.71 -7.39
N ALA A 504 4.89 14.85 -7.90
CA ALA A 504 6.31 14.77 -7.54
C ALA A 504 7.18 15.36 -8.66
N PHE A 505 8.22 16.11 -8.28
CA PHE A 505 9.14 16.78 -9.19
C PHE A 505 10.58 16.52 -8.79
N ASP A 506 11.40 16.11 -9.75
CA ASP A 506 12.80 15.82 -9.47
C ASP A 506 13.61 17.09 -9.17
N GLY A 507 14.20 17.17 -7.99
CA GLY A 507 14.96 18.33 -7.56
C GLY A 507 14.17 19.66 -7.58
N ALA A 508 14.86 20.74 -7.96
CA ALA A 508 14.29 22.05 -8.18
C ALA A 508 14.09 22.31 -9.69
N PRO A 509 12.96 21.87 -10.30
CA PRO A 509 12.80 21.97 -11.74
C PRO A 509 12.59 23.42 -12.18
N ALA A 510 12.93 23.73 -13.42
CA ALA A 510 12.69 25.05 -14.02
C ALA A 510 11.20 25.31 -14.34
N ASP A 511 10.37 24.27 -14.32
CA ASP A 511 8.93 24.30 -14.52
C ASP A 511 8.27 23.36 -13.50
N CYS A 512 7.35 23.88 -12.70
CA CYS A 512 6.61 23.12 -11.68
C CYS A 512 5.12 23.00 -12.05
N SER A 513 4.76 22.96 -13.34
CA SER A 513 3.38 22.70 -13.74
C SER A 513 3.04 21.20 -13.62
N PRO A 514 1.76 20.83 -13.45
CA PRO A 514 1.34 19.42 -13.43
C PRO A 514 1.89 18.58 -14.60
N GLU A 515 1.98 19.16 -15.79
CA GLU A 515 2.47 18.47 -16.99
C GLU A 515 3.99 18.22 -16.99
N ALA A 516 4.73 18.92 -16.12
CA ALA A 516 6.16 18.77 -15.93
C ALA A 516 6.52 17.82 -14.77
N ALA A 517 5.53 17.30 -14.04
CA ALA A 517 5.75 16.38 -12.93
C ALA A 517 6.41 15.08 -13.41
N SER A 518 7.32 14.55 -12.59
CA SER A 518 7.98 13.27 -12.82
C SER A 518 7.06 12.09 -12.49
N GLY A 519 6.09 12.30 -11.59
CA GLY A 519 5.03 11.36 -11.26
C GLY A 519 3.88 12.05 -10.53
N TRP A 520 2.72 11.40 -10.47
CA TRP A 520 1.53 11.96 -9.84
C TRP A 520 0.56 10.87 -9.39
N MET A 521 -0.32 11.23 -8.45
CA MET A 521 -1.32 10.35 -7.84
C MET A 521 -2.65 11.10 -7.69
N ALA A 522 -3.78 10.40 -7.84
CA ALA A 522 -5.12 10.96 -7.65
C ALA A 522 -5.82 10.40 -6.42
N GLY A 523 -6.72 11.17 -5.80
CA GLY A 523 -7.52 10.71 -4.68
C GLY A 523 -8.51 9.59 -5.02
N SER A 524 -8.98 8.91 -3.97
CA SER A 524 -9.91 7.77 -4.09
C SER A 524 -11.38 8.20 -4.22
N THR A 525 -11.73 9.38 -3.72
CA THR A 525 -13.11 9.85 -3.54
C THR A 525 -13.33 11.18 -4.26
N LEU A 526 -14.41 11.27 -5.05
CA LEU A 526 -14.81 12.52 -5.69
C LEU A 526 -15.16 13.58 -4.62
N ASP A 527 -14.59 14.77 -4.75
CA ASP A 527 -14.64 15.87 -3.77
C ASP A 527 -14.00 15.50 -2.41
N GLY A 528 -13.16 14.46 -2.37
CA GLY A 528 -12.45 13.98 -1.18
C GLY A 528 -11.32 14.90 -0.72
N LEU A 529 -10.83 15.77 -1.63
CA LEU A 529 -9.74 16.73 -1.42
C LEU A 529 -8.38 16.07 -1.12
N PHE A 530 -8.05 14.99 -1.83
CA PHE A 530 -6.76 14.33 -1.68
C PHE A 530 -5.61 15.30 -1.93
N GLY A 531 -4.63 15.32 -1.03
CA GLY A 531 -3.52 16.26 -1.07
C GLY A 531 -3.74 17.52 -0.24
N ALA A 532 -4.84 17.68 0.50
CA ALA A 532 -5.07 18.90 1.29
C ALA A 532 -3.99 19.17 2.36
N SER A 533 -3.20 18.16 2.72
CA SER A 533 -1.99 18.22 3.53
C SER A 533 -1.05 17.10 3.12
N ILE A 534 0.24 17.43 3.05
CA ILE A 534 1.33 16.52 2.70
C ILE A 534 2.37 16.58 3.83
N LEU A 535 2.86 15.41 4.24
CA LEU A 535 3.99 15.27 5.15
C LEU A 535 4.95 14.24 4.56
N PRO A 536 6.10 14.66 4.02
CA PRO A 536 7.18 13.74 3.73
C PRO A 536 7.71 13.11 5.03
N VAL A 537 7.97 11.82 5.01
CA VAL A 537 8.48 11.06 6.16
C VAL A 537 9.75 10.30 5.74
N PRO A 538 10.56 9.81 6.69
CA PRO A 538 11.66 8.90 6.36
C PRO A 538 11.19 7.65 5.62
N ASP A 539 12.12 6.79 5.24
CA ASP A 539 11.85 5.46 4.71
C ASP A 539 11.09 4.62 5.77
N MET A 540 9.78 4.44 5.59
CA MET A 540 8.90 3.77 6.54
C MET A 540 8.78 2.27 6.25
N ASP A 541 8.96 1.85 4.99
CA ASP A 541 8.87 0.44 4.57
C ASP A 541 10.23 -0.27 4.44
N GLY A 542 11.33 0.47 4.59
CA GLY A 542 12.70 -0.03 4.54
C GLY A 542 13.22 -0.28 3.12
N ASP A 543 12.58 0.29 2.10
CA ASP A 543 12.99 0.11 0.69
C ASP A 543 14.14 1.03 0.25
N GLY A 544 14.55 1.96 1.13
CA GLY A 544 15.66 2.90 0.94
C GLY A 544 15.26 4.24 0.35
N PHE A 545 13.96 4.49 0.13
CA PHE A 545 13.42 5.73 -0.40
C PHE A 545 12.55 6.42 0.66
N ALA A 546 12.52 7.75 0.68
CA ALA A 546 11.63 8.46 1.60
C ALA A 546 10.16 8.26 1.21
N ASP A 547 9.26 8.22 2.19
CA ASP A 547 7.83 8.01 1.98
C ASP A 547 7.01 9.30 2.18
N ILE A 548 5.72 9.23 1.89
CA ILE A 548 4.84 10.40 1.91
C ILE A 548 3.53 10.06 2.64
N VAL A 549 3.16 10.89 3.60
CA VAL A 549 1.83 10.90 4.20
C VAL A 549 0.97 11.96 3.53
N VAL A 550 -0.23 11.60 3.07
CA VAL A 550 -1.17 12.49 2.38
C VAL A 550 -2.57 12.32 2.95
N ASN A 551 -3.29 13.40 3.23
CA ASN A 551 -4.69 13.30 3.65
C ASN A 551 -5.69 13.44 2.50
N GLU A 552 -6.88 12.89 2.74
CA GLU A 552 -8.09 13.06 1.94
C GLU A 552 -9.24 13.35 2.92
N PRO A 553 -9.38 14.60 3.38
CA PRO A 553 -10.16 14.93 4.59
C PRO A 553 -11.65 14.66 4.48
N LEU A 554 -12.18 14.58 3.25
CA LEU A 554 -13.58 14.23 2.95
C LEU A 554 -13.70 12.86 2.26
N GLY A 555 -12.60 12.11 2.18
CA GLY A 555 -12.54 10.80 1.56
C GLY A 555 -13.19 9.69 2.39
N GLY A 556 -13.27 8.52 1.78
CA GLY A 556 -13.78 7.31 2.42
C GLY A 556 -15.30 7.27 2.55
N GLN A 557 -15.80 6.12 3.00
CA GLN A 557 -17.24 5.91 3.10
C GLN A 557 -17.87 6.92 4.08
N LEU A 558 -18.89 7.65 3.62
CA LEU A 558 -19.58 8.69 4.40
C LEU A 558 -18.73 9.94 4.75
N GLY A 559 -17.57 10.14 4.11
CA GLY A 559 -16.74 11.32 4.33
C GLY A 559 -16.10 11.37 5.72
N VAL A 560 -15.72 10.20 6.24
CA VAL A 560 -14.98 10.07 7.51
C VAL A 560 -13.57 10.64 7.43
N GLY A 561 -13.06 10.84 6.22
CA GLY A 561 -11.72 11.30 5.92
C GLY A 561 -10.69 10.17 6.02
N LEU A 562 -9.67 10.25 5.18
CA LEU A 562 -8.59 9.27 5.09
C LEU A 562 -7.23 9.94 5.24
N VAL A 563 -6.26 9.18 5.74
CA VAL A 563 -4.84 9.52 5.74
C VAL A 563 -4.09 8.34 5.13
N TRP A 564 -3.30 8.61 4.10
CA TRP A 564 -2.59 7.62 3.31
C TRP A 564 -1.10 7.72 3.62
N LEU A 565 -0.44 6.59 3.87
CA LEU A 565 1.01 6.45 3.79
C LEU A 565 1.34 5.81 2.44
N LEU A 566 2.17 6.48 1.66
CA LEU A 566 2.49 6.17 0.28
C LEU A 566 3.99 5.95 0.14
N SER A 567 4.38 4.91 -0.59
CA SER A 567 5.78 4.68 -0.96
C SER A 567 6.25 5.79 -1.89
N GLY A 568 7.31 6.51 -1.54
CA GLY A 568 7.79 7.62 -2.37
C GLY A 568 8.29 7.17 -3.73
N ARG A 569 8.93 5.99 -3.80
CA ARG A 569 9.37 5.38 -5.05
C ARG A 569 8.20 5.07 -5.97
N LEU A 570 7.19 4.37 -5.45
CA LEU A 570 6.02 3.95 -6.24
C LEU A 570 5.12 5.14 -6.58
N ALA A 571 5.05 6.17 -5.72
CA ALA A 571 4.33 7.41 -5.99
C ALA A 571 4.79 8.11 -7.28
N ARG A 572 6.08 7.99 -7.62
CA ARG A 572 6.64 8.52 -8.87
C ARG A 572 6.24 7.67 -10.09
N GLU A 573 5.92 6.40 -9.90
CA GLU A 573 5.56 5.45 -10.96
C GLU A 573 4.04 5.25 -11.09
N ALA A 574 3.25 5.80 -10.17
CA ALA A 574 1.83 5.54 -10.00
C ALA A 574 0.95 5.97 -11.19
N ASP A 575 1.35 7.02 -11.93
CA ASP A 575 0.59 7.60 -13.06
C ASP A 575 -0.92 7.77 -12.76
N GLY A 576 -1.23 8.30 -11.58
CA GLY A 576 -2.59 8.54 -11.10
C GLY A 576 -3.22 7.40 -10.30
N ASP A 577 -2.62 6.20 -10.27
CA ASP A 577 -3.11 5.05 -9.51
C ASP A 577 -2.63 5.06 -8.05
N LEU A 578 -3.45 5.61 -7.15
CA LEU A 578 -3.15 5.65 -5.71
C LEU A 578 -2.93 4.25 -5.11
N SER A 579 -3.62 3.23 -5.63
CA SER A 579 -3.49 1.86 -5.10
C SER A 579 -2.11 1.26 -5.38
N ALA A 580 -1.44 1.69 -6.45
CA ALA A 580 -0.12 1.22 -6.83
C ALA A 580 1.00 1.67 -5.88
N CYS A 581 0.79 2.76 -5.12
CA CYS A 581 1.79 3.32 -4.21
C CYS A 581 1.37 3.30 -2.74
N THR A 582 0.19 2.78 -2.40
CA THR A 582 -0.31 2.77 -1.01
C THR A 582 0.41 1.70 -0.18
N LEU A 583 0.99 2.13 0.94
CA LEU A 583 1.54 1.27 2.00
C LEU A 583 0.51 1.02 3.09
N LEU A 584 -0.11 2.10 3.59
CA LEU A 584 -1.14 2.05 4.62
C LEU A 584 -2.20 3.12 4.37
N ALA A 585 -3.44 2.87 4.80
CA ALA A 585 -4.48 3.87 4.84
C ALA A 585 -5.22 3.83 6.18
N TRP A 586 -5.38 4.99 6.80
CA TRP A 586 -6.13 5.19 8.03
C TRP A 586 -7.44 5.94 7.75
N SER A 587 -8.51 5.59 8.45
CA SER A 587 -9.80 6.27 8.36
C SER A 587 -10.19 6.93 9.68
N GLY A 588 -10.74 8.15 9.60
CA GLY A 588 -11.30 8.83 10.76
C GLY A 588 -12.52 8.13 11.37
N GLU A 589 -12.84 8.49 12.62
CA GLU A 589 -13.94 7.89 13.39
C GLU A 589 -15.33 8.51 13.09
N GLN A 590 -15.36 9.72 12.51
CA GLN A 590 -16.57 10.51 12.30
C GLN A 590 -16.47 11.33 11.00
N HIS A 591 -17.61 11.51 10.34
CA HIS A 591 -17.74 12.33 9.13
C HIS A 591 -17.39 13.81 9.38
N ASP A 592 -16.85 14.47 8.36
CA ASP A 592 -16.53 15.91 8.36
C ASP A 592 -15.60 16.33 9.52
N THR A 593 -14.71 15.45 9.96
CA THR A 593 -13.74 15.74 11.03
C THR A 593 -12.39 16.24 10.52
N HIS A 594 -12.17 16.09 9.21
CA HIS A 594 -10.96 16.46 8.47
C HIS A 594 -9.69 15.90 9.12
N PRO A 595 -9.56 14.58 9.24
CA PRO A 595 -8.32 13.97 9.67
C PRO A 595 -7.16 14.40 8.74
N GLY A 596 -6.00 14.60 9.36
CA GLY A 596 -4.80 15.07 8.68
C GLY A 596 -4.83 16.57 8.37
N TYR A 597 -5.70 17.35 9.02
CA TYR A 597 -5.67 18.82 8.92
C TYR A 597 -4.30 19.39 9.34
N ALA A 598 -3.69 18.74 10.32
CA ALA A 598 -2.28 18.90 10.67
C ALA A 598 -1.66 17.49 10.78
N LEU A 599 -0.42 17.36 10.32
CA LEU A 599 0.34 16.11 10.31
C LEU A 599 1.72 16.37 10.92
N ALA A 600 2.24 15.40 11.67
CA ALA A 600 3.62 15.38 12.15
C ALA A 600 4.11 13.93 12.23
N ALA A 601 5.43 13.73 12.27
CA ALA A 601 6.01 12.40 12.40
C ALA A 601 7.27 12.41 13.27
N GLY A 602 7.50 11.31 13.98
CA GLY A 602 8.67 11.10 14.85
C GLY A 602 8.56 9.79 15.62
N ASP A 603 9.69 9.23 16.05
CA ASP A 603 9.76 8.04 16.92
C ASP A 603 9.55 8.49 18.38
N VAL A 604 8.33 8.39 18.88
CA VAL A 604 7.96 8.80 20.24
C VAL A 604 8.13 7.68 21.27
N ASN A 605 8.24 6.44 20.82
CA ASN A 605 8.14 5.26 21.67
C ASN A 605 9.50 4.54 21.87
N GLY A 606 10.47 4.81 20.99
CA GLY A 606 11.84 4.32 21.01
C GLY A 606 12.04 2.93 20.43
N ASP A 607 11.10 2.44 19.62
CA ASP A 607 11.24 1.16 18.90
C ASP A 607 12.03 1.29 17.59
N GLY A 608 12.37 2.52 17.19
CA GLY A 608 13.09 2.83 15.96
C GLY A 608 12.20 2.92 14.73
N LEU A 609 10.88 2.78 14.88
CA LEU A 609 9.89 3.06 13.85
C LEU A 609 9.33 4.48 14.07
N THR A 610 9.02 5.16 12.98
CA THR A 610 8.46 6.51 13.06
C THR A 610 6.95 6.42 13.23
N GLU A 611 6.38 7.21 14.14
CA GLU A 611 4.93 7.38 14.26
C GLU A 611 4.41 8.57 13.48
N ILE A 612 3.09 8.56 13.22
CA ILE A 612 2.40 9.64 12.51
C ILE A 612 1.33 10.24 13.43
N ALA A 613 1.47 11.53 13.75
CA ALA A 613 0.42 12.31 14.40
C ALA A 613 -0.56 12.91 13.38
N VAL A 614 -1.85 12.79 13.68
CA VAL A 614 -2.96 13.20 12.82
C VAL A 614 -3.92 14.09 13.59
N GLY A 615 -4.07 15.34 13.17
CA GLY A 615 -5.06 16.29 13.69
C GLY A 615 -6.42 16.17 13.01
N ALA A 616 -7.50 16.17 13.80
CA ALA A 616 -8.90 16.18 13.37
C ALA A 616 -9.70 17.23 14.17
N PRO A 617 -9.46 18.54 13.93
CA PRO A 617 -9.97 19.62 14.78
C PRO A 617 -11.50 19.75 14.76
N PHE A 618 -12.17 19.19 13.75
CA PHE A 618 -13.62 19.25 13.62
C PHE A 618 -14.35 18.05 14.23
N PHE A 619 -13.65 17.17 14.95
CA PHE A 619 -14.28 16.12 15.74
C PHE A 619 -15.29 16.70 16.72
N ARG A 620 -16.52 16.19 16.68
CA ARG A 620 -17.60 16.58 17.59
C ARG A 620 -17.71 15.63 18.77
N ASP A 621 -17.66 16.20 19.97
CA ASP A 621 -17.95 15.47 21.20
C ASP A 621 -19.40 14.91 21.14
N PRO A 622 -19.59 13.58 21.25
CA PRO A 622 -20.91 12.96 21.20
C PRO A 622 -21.89 13.44 22.27
N VAL A 623 -21.37 13.95 23.40
CA VAL A 623 -22.21 14.38 24.53
C VAL A 623 -22.64 15.84 24.38
N SER A 624 -21.70 16.75 24.12
CA SER A 624 -22.00 18.19 24.02
C SER A 624 -22.36 18.67 22.61
N GLY A 625 -21.91 17.96 21.57
CA GLY A 625 -22.01 18.37 20.17
C GLY A 625 -21.04 19.48 19.75
N TYR A 626 -20.19 19.96 20.67
CA TYR A 626 -19.16 20.95 20.35
C TYR A 626 -18.04 20.33 19.52
N TYR A 627 -17.36 21.18 18.74
CA TYR A 627 -16.11 20.84 18.08
C TYR A 627 -15.00 20.75 19.11
N ALA A 628 -14.88 19.59 19.77
CA ALA A 628 -13.82 19.34 20.72
C ALA A 628 -12.47 19.17 20.02
N GLY A 629 -12.49 18.67 18.78
CA GLY A 629 -11.30 18.22 18.09
C GLY A 629 -10.70 16.97 18.73
N LYS A 630 -9.89 16.28 17.94
CA LYS A 630 -9.06 15.16 18.39
C LYS A 630 -7.71 15.23 17.67
N ALA A 631 -6.67 14.77 18.36
CA ALA A 631 -5.39 14.45 17.74
C ALA A 631 -5.11 12.97 17.99
N TYR A 632 -4.58 12.28 16.99
CA TYR A 632 -4.33 10.85 16.98
C TYR A 632 -2.86 10.57 16.77
N LEU A 633 -2.36 9.48 17.33
CA LEU A 633 -1.05 8.94 17.01
C LEU A 633 -1.21 7.54 16.42
N ILE A 634 -0.72 7.37 15.20
CA ILE A 634 -0.65 6.10 14.49
C ILE A 634 0.73 5.51 14.76
N LEU A 635 0.77 4.35 15.38
CA LEU A 635 2.03 3.65 15.69
C LEU A 635 2.58 2.98 14.44
N GLY A 636 3.91 3.01 14.24
CA GLY A 636 4.57 2.12 13.28
C GLY A 636 4.54 0.69 13.80
N GLU A 637 4.36 -0.30 12.92
CA GLU A 637 4.38 -1.74 13.28
C GLU A 637 5.43 -2.54 12.51
#